data_AF-X1EDP3-F1
#
_entry.id   AF-X1EDP3-F1
#
_cell.length_a   1.000
_cell.length_b   1.000
_cell.length_c   1.000
_cell.angle_alpha   90.00
_cell.angle_beta   90.00
_cell.angle_gamma   90.00
#
_symmetry.space_group_name_H-M   'P 1'
#
loop_
_entity.id
_entity.type
_entity.pdbx_description
1 polymer ?
#
loop_
_entity_poly.entity_id
_entity_poly.type
_entity_poly.pdbx_seq_one_letter_code
_entity_poly.pdbx_strand_id
1 'polypeptide(L)'
;ATNANSAAIAIGYAGLITGQFNQRIAGVERPVSMRQKILYNPEGESVYYMVPGIVAVLLTMITAMLTSMGIVREREVGTLEQLMVTPISTPAFILGKTIPFAVIGFVEMSIALAFGILWFNIPFAGSWTLLYSLSFIYLFTALGVGMFISTVTSTQQQAMFYAWSGD
;
A
#
# COMPACT_ATOMS: atom_id res chain seq x y z
N ALA A 1 14.04 20.98 9.25
CA ALA A 1 13.57 19.79 9.99
C ALA A 1 14.68 18.76 10.27
N THR A 2 15.59 18.49 9.33
CA THR A 2 16.67 17.48 9.44
C THR A 2 17.61 17.66 10.65
N ASN A 3 17.94 18.89 11.04
CA ASN A 3 18.82 19.18 12.18
C ASN A 3 18.19 18.92 13.55
N ALA A 4 16.85 18.98 13.66
CA ALA A 4 16.16 18.76 14.92
C ALA A 4 16.09 17.27 15.27
N ASN A 5 15.89 16.42 14.25
CA ASN A 5 15.82 14.97 14.46
C ASN A 5 17.21 14.38 14.78
N SER A 6 18.26 14.85 14.11
CA SER A 6 19.64 14.45 14.43
C SER A 6 20.11 14.94 15.80
N ALA A 7 19.73 16.16 16.21
CA ALA A 7 20.00 16.67 17.55
C ALA A 7 19.27 15.87 18.64
N ALA A 8 18.00 15.49 18.41
CA ALA A 8 17.23 14.68 19.34
C ALA A 8 17.84 13.28 19.55
N ILE A 9 18.31 12.66 18.46
CA ILE A 9 19.02 11.37 18.49
C ILE A 9 20.35 11.50 19.26
N ALA A 10 21.13 12.56 19.00
CA ALA A 10 22.41 12.81 19.67
C ALA A 10 22.25 13.03 21.18
N ILE A 11 21.22 13.78 21.61
CA ILE A 11 20.88 14.00 23.01
C ILE A 11 20.46 12.67 23.68
N GLY A 12 19.71 11.82 22.96
CA GLY A 12 19.35 10.48 23.42
C GLY A 12 20.57 9.59 23.69
N TYR A 13 21.54 9.56 22.76
CA TYR A 13 22.79 8.82 22.95
C TYR A 13 23.64 9.37 24.10
N ALA A 14 23.76 10.70 24.23
CA ALA A 14 24.50 11.33 25.31
C ALA A 14 23.90 11.01 26.70
N GLY A 15 22.57 10.96 26.80
CA GLY A 15 21.87 10.54 28.02
C GLY A 15 22.12 9.07 28.37
N LEU A 16 22.15 8.17 27.37
CA LEU A 16 22.45 6.75 27.57
C LEU A 16 23.88 6.52 28.05
N ILE A 17 24.87 7.18 27.41
CA ILE A 17 26.29 7.06 27.77
C ILE A 17 26.53 7.60 29.18
N THR A 18 25.98 8.78 29.50
CA THR A 18 26.13 9.40 30.82
C THR A 18 25.46 8.54 31.91
N GLY A 19 24.28 7.99 31.63
CA GLY A 19 23.60 7.07 32.53
C GLY A 19 24.38 5.77 32.78
N GLN A 20 24.99 5.20 31.74
CA GLN A 20 25.84 4.00 31.85
C GLN A 20 27.15 4.28 32.60
N PHE A 21 27.77 5.43 32.36
CA PHE A 21 29.00 5.84 33.05
C PHE A 21 28.75 6.09 34.54
N ASN A 22 27.67 6.80 34.87
CA ASN A 22 27.28 7.06 36.25
C ASN A 22 26.91 5.74 36.98
N GLN A 23 26.31 4.77 36.29
CA GLN A 23 26.10 3.42 36.83
C GLN A 23 27.39 2.67 37.17
N ARG A 24 28.43 2.79 36.33
CA ARG A 24 29.74 2.14 36.58
C ARG A 24 30.46 2.74 37.78
N ILE A 25 30.33 4.06 38.00
CA ILE A 25 31.02 4.76 39.09
C ILE A 25 30.24 4.66 40.41
N ALA A 26 28.92 4.77 40.37
CA ALA A 26 28.08 4.77 41.57
C ALA A 26 27.82 3.37 42.16
N GLY A 27 28.19 2.28 41.46
CA GLY A 27 28.00 0.91 41.94
C GLY A 27 26.52 0.49 42.10
N VAL A 28 25.59 1.32 41.61
CA VAL A 28 24.15 1.03 41.66
C VAL A 28 23.82 0.10 40.50
N GLU A 29 23.90 -1.21 40.77
CA GLU A 29 23.33 -2.21 39.89
C GLU A 29 21.82 -1.94 39.76
N ARG A 30 21.36 -1.65 38.54
CA ARG A 30 19.92 -1.61 38.28
C ARG A 30 19.43 -3.06 38.40
N PRO A 31 18.48 -3.37 39.31
CA PRO A 31 17.96 -4.72 39.46
C PRO A 31 17.23 -5.22 38.20
N VAL A 32 16.93 -4.31 37.25
CA VAL A 32 16.27 -4.61 35.98
C VAL A 32 17.06 -3.97 34.83
N SER A 33 17.67 -4.81 33.99
CA SER A 33 18.26 -4.38 32.72
C SER A 33 17.21 -4.50 31.60
N MET A 34 16.74 -3.37 31.08
CA MET A 34 15.87 -3.35 29.90
C MET A 34 16.70 -3.69 28.66
N ARG A 35 16.48 -4.87 28.07
CA ARG A 35 17.10 -5.29 26.81
C ARG A 35 16.04 -5.30 25.72
N GLN A 36 16.07 -4.29 24.85
CA GLN A 36 15.20 -4.25 23.68
C GLN A 36 15.68 -5.29 22.67
N LYS A 37 14.84 -6.30 22.40
CA LYS A 37 15.10 -7.31 21.36
C LYS A 37 14.08 -7.13 20.24
N ILE A 38 14.55 -6.79 19.05
CA ILE A 38 13.71 -6.73 17.86
C ILE A 38 13.45 -8.18 17.42
N LEU A 39 12.18 -8.61 17.44
CA LEU A 39 11.79 -10.02 17.25
C LEU A 39 11.79 -10.46 15.78
N TYR A 40 11.45 -9.55 14.85
CA TYR A 40 11.16 -9.90 13.46
C TYR A 40 12.18 -9.38 12.43
N ASN A 41 13.00 -8.37 12.80
CA ASN A 41 14.07 -7.86 11.94
C ASN A 41 15.27 -7.37 12.78
N PRO A 42 16.02 -8.28 13.42
CA PRO A 42 17.17 -7.92 14.24
C PRO A 42 18.30 -7.23 13.46
N GLU A 43 18.39 -7.47 12.14
CA GLU A 43 19.39 -6.85 11.26
C GLU A 43 18.90 -5.56 10.58
N GLY A 44 17.63 -5.20 10.76
CA GLY A 44 17.06 -3.96 10.24
C GLY A 44 17.01 -3.89 8.71
N GLU A 45 16.99 -5.02 8.00
CA GLU A 45 16.96 -5.02 6.55
C GLU A 45 15.67 -4.36 6.03
N SER A 46 15.83 -3.30 5.24
CA SER A 46 14.70 -2.51 4.76
C SER A 46 13.79 -3.29 3.80
N VAL A 47 14.32 -4.32 3.13
CA VAL A 47 13.61 -5.16 2.15
C VAL A 47 12.34 -5.77 2.74
N TYR A 48 12.38 -6.24 3.99
CA TYR A 48 11.23 -6.88 4.65
C TYR A 48 10.07 -5.91 4.92
N TYR A 49 10.31 -4.60 4.93
CA TYR A 49 9.28 -3.58 5.11
C TYR A 49 8.89 -2.92 3.78
N MET A 50 9.87 -2.64 2.93
CA MET A 50 9.70 -1.84 1.74
C MET A 50 8.98 -2.61 0.63
N VAL A 51 9.30 -3.89 0.45
CA VAL A 51 8.70 -4.69 -0.64
C VAL A 51 7.20 -4.88 -0.44
N PRO A 52 6.68 -5.34 0.72
CA PRO A 52 5.23 -5.42 0.93
C PRO A 52 4.52 -4.06 0.79
N GLY A 53 5.16 -2.98 1.26
CA GLY A 53 4.64 -1.62 1.11
C GLY A 53 4.51 -1.20 -0.36
N ILE A 54 5.55 -1.43 -1.15
CA ILE A 54 5.53 -1.13 -2.60
C ILE A 54 4.47 -1.97 -3.31
N VAL A 55 4.32 -3.26 -2.98
CA VAL A 55 3.28 -4.11 -3.57
C VAL A 55 1.88 -3.53 -3.32
N ALA A 56 1.59 -3.06 -2.10
CA ALA A 56 0.30 -2.45 -1.78
C ALA A 56 0.07 -1.12 -2.52
N VAL A 57 1.11 -0.29 -2.64
CA VAL A 57 1.05 0.98 -3.38
C VAL A 57 0.83 0.74 -4.86
N LEU A 58 1.58 -0.18 -5.47
CA LEU A 58 1.43 -0.55 -6.88
C LEU A 58 0.03 -1.06 -7.17
N LEU A 59 -0.46 -1.98 -6.33
CA LEU A 59 -1.82 -2.52 -6.44
C LEU A 59 -2.86 -1.41 -6.46
N THR A 60 -2.74 -0.42 -5.57
CA THR A 60 -3.67 0.71 -5.54
C THR A 60 -3.56 1.58 -6.78
N MET A 61 -2.33 1.99 -7.14
CA MET A 61 -2.10 2.87 -8.29
C MET A 61 -2.59 2.23 -9.59
N ILE A 62 -2.21 0.97 -9.85
CA ILE A 62 -2.57 0.27 -11.07
C ILE A 62 -4.07 -0.01 -11.11
N THR A 63 -4.65 -0.53 -10.02
CA THR A 63 -6.09 -0.83 -9.97
C THR A 63 -6.94 0.43 -10.13
N ALA A 64 -6.59 1.53 -9.43
CA ALA A 64 -7.31 2.79 -9.53
C ALA A 64 -7.19 3.41 -10.93
N MET A 65 -5.99 3.39 -11.52
CA MET A 65 -5.74 3.91 -12.87
C MET A 65 -6.47 3.12 -13.95
N LEU A 66 -6.39 1.78 -13.93
CA LEU A 66 -7.07 0.93 -14.91
C LEU A 66 -8.58 1.11 -14.85
N THR A 67 -9.14 1.19 -13.64
CA THR A 67 -10.57 1.37 -13.43
C THR A 67 -11.03 2.75 -13.90
N SER A 68 -10.29 3.80 -13.55
CA SER A 68 -10.65 5.17 -13.93
C SER A 68 -10.60 5.37 -15.45
N MET A 69 -9.51 4.94 -16.08
CA MET A 69 -9.35 5.01 -17.53
C MET A 69 -10.38 4.16 -18.27
N GLY A 70 -10.67 2.96 -17.76
CA GLY A 70 -11.64 2.05 -18.36
C GLY A 70 -13.04 2.67 -18.45
N ILE A 71 -13.48 3.38 -17.42
CA ILE A 71 -14.78 4.06 -17.40
C ILE A 71 -14.76 5.32 -18.26
N VAL A 72 -13.71 6.13 -18.13
CA VAL A 72 -13.60 7.39 -18.88
C VAL A 72 -13.50 7.13 -20.39
N ARG A 73 -12.81 6.08 -20.80
CA ARG A 73 -12.75 5.64 -22.21
C ARG A 73 -14.15 5.36 -22.78
N GLU A 74 -15.00 4.67 -22.04
CA GLU A 74 -16.37 4.41 -22.51
C GLU A 74 -17.22 5.67 -22.59
N ARG A 75 -16.91 6.67 -21.75
CA ARG A 75 -17.52 8.00 -21.79
C ARG A 75 -17.11 8.77 -23.03
N GLU A 76 -15.81 8.84 -23.31
CA GLU A 76 -15.25 9.52 -24.47
C GLU A 76 -15.72 8.91 -25.79
N VAL A 77 -15.87 7.58 -25.85
CA VAL A 77 -16.35 6.87 -27.04
C VAL A 77 -17.88 6.97 -27.20
N GLY A 78 -18.60 7.55 -26.22
CA GLY A 78 -20.06 7.72 -26.25
C GLY A 78 -20.86 6.45 -25.94
N THR A 79 -20.18 5.35 -25.64
CA THR A 79 -20.81 4.06 -25.28
C THR A 79 -21.66 4.18 -24.02
N LEU A 80 -21.24 5.02 -23.06
CA LEU A 80 -22.01 5.29 -21.85
C LEU A 80 -23.38 5.92 -22.17
N GLU A 81 -23.45 6.82 -23.14
CA GLU A 81 -24.72 7.45 -23.56
C GLU A 81 -25.63 6.45 -24.25
N GLN A 82 -25.08 5.56 -25.08
CA GLN A 82 -25.83 4.47 -25.72
C GLN A 82 -26.36 3.45 -24.71
N LEU A 83 -25.60 3.14 -23.65
CA LEU A 83 -26.01 2.25 -22.57
C LEU A 83 -27.15 2.86 -21.73
N MET A 84 -27.17 4.17 -21.51
CA MET A 84 -28.25 4.84 -20.78
C MET A 84 -29.62 4.75 -21.48
N VAL A 85 -29.65 4.47 -22.78
CA VAL A 85 -30.89 4.26 -23.57
C VAL A 85 -31.31 2.79 -23.64
N THR A 86 -30.46 1.86 -23.22
CA THR A 86 -30.80 0.43 -23.10
C THR A 86 -31.43 0.12 -21.74
N PRO A 87 -32.30 -0.90 -21.63
CA PRO A 87 -32.95 -1.29 -20.38
C PRO A 87 -31.99 -2.04 -19.42
N ILE A 88 -30.72 -1.63 -19.34
CA ILE A 88 -29.74 -2.14 -18.39
C ILE A 88 -29.70 -1.21 -17.19
N SER A 89 -29.75 -1.79 -15.98
CA SER A 89 -29.61 -1.00 -14.76
C SER A 89 -28.16 -0.55 -14.57
N THR A 90 -27.96 0.74 -14.27
CA THR A 90 -26.64 1.33 -13.95
C THR A 90 -25.81 0.51 -12.94
N PRO A 91 -26.37 -0.01 -11.83
CA PRO A 91 -25.58 -0.86 -10.91
C PRO A 91 -25.16 -2.20 -11.51
N ALA A 92 -25.94 -2.81 -12.41
CA ALA A 92 -25.55 -4.05 -13.07
C ALA A 92 -24.37 -3.84 -14.03
N PHE A 93 -24.35 -2.70 -14.72
CA PHE A 93 -23.22 -2.30 -15.57
C PHE A 93 -21.94 -2.10 -14.74
N ILE A 94 -22.04 -1.38 -13.62
CA ILE A 94 -20.91 -1.16 -12.71
C ILE A 94 -20.38 -2.50 -12.21
N LEU A 95 -21.23 -3.35 -11.64
CA LEU A 95 -20.82 -4.67 -11.12
C LEU A 95 -20.22 -5.57 -12.20
N GLY A 96 -20.80 -5.57 -13.41
CA GLY A 96 -20.29 -6.34 -14.54
C GLY A 96 -18.88 -5.93 -14.97
N LYS A 97 -18.49 -4.68 -14.71
CA LYS A 97 -17.17 -4.15 -15.04
C LYS A 97 -16.19 -4.18 -13.86
N THR A 98 -16.68 -4.06 -12.64
CA THR A 98 -15.89 -4.22 -11.40
C THR A 98 -15.24 -5.61 -11.33
N ILE A 99 -15.98 -6.67 -11.69
CA ILE A 99 -15.49 -8.05 -11.59
C ILE A 99 -14.23 -8.29 -12.46
N PRO A 100 -14.21 -7.94 -13.76
CA PRO A 100 -13.00 -8.02 -14.58
C PRO A 100 -11.80 -7.29 -13.98
N PHE A 101 -12.00 -6.05 -13.49
CA PHE A 101 -10.92 -5.30 -12.87
C PHE A 101 -10.47 -5.91 -11.54
N ALA A 102 -11.37 -6.50 -10.78
CA ALA A 102 -11.03 -7.23 -9.57
C ALA A 102 -10.13 -8.43 -9.88
N VAL A 103 -10.45 -9.20 -10.91
CA VAL A 103 -9.62 -10.31 -11.38
C VAL A 103 -8.23 -9.82 -11.80
N ILE A 104 -8.16 -8.71 -12.54
CA ILE A 104 -6.86 -8.13 -12.95
C ILE A 104 -6.03 -7.74 -11.73
N GLY A 105 -6.61 -7.06 -10.74
CA GLY A 105 -5.87 -6.69 -9.52
C GLY A 105 -5.42 -7.91 -8.70
N PHE A 106 -6.19 -9.00 -8.69
CA PHE A 106 -5.73 -10.26 -8.07
C PHE A 106 -4.54 -10.89 -8.80
N VAL A 107 -4.56 -10.87 -10.12
CA VAL A 107 -3.44 -11.36 -10.95
C VAL A 107 -2.21 -10.50 -10.70
N GLU A 108 -2.36 -9.18 -10.72
CA GLU A 108 -1.28 -8.22 -10.44
C GLU A 108 -0.67 -8.48 -9.06
N MET A 109 -1.50 -8.56 -8.02
CA MET A 109 -1.07 -8.85 -6.66
C MET A 109 -0.29 -10.18 -6.58
N SER A 110 -0.80 -11.22 -7.24
CA SER A 110 -0.17 -12.54 -7.25
C SER A 110 1.23 -12.49 -7.89
N ILE A 111 1.36 -11.75 -9.01
CA ILE A 111 2.65 -11.54 -9.69
C ILE A 111 3.61 -10.77 -8.79
N ALA A 112 3.14 -9.68 -8.18
CA ALA A 112 3.96 -8.83 -7.32
C ALA A 112 4.45 -9.60 -6.07
N LEU A 113 3.59 -10.40 -5.46
CA LEU A 113 3.93 -11.26 -4.33
C LEU A 113 4.90 -12.39 -4.74
N ALA A 114 4.69 -13.01 -5.90
CA ALA A 114 5.61 -14.00 -6.45
C ALA A 114 7.01 -13.40 -6.66
N PHE A 115 7.10 -12.18 -7.17
CA PHE A 115 8.37 -11.46 -7.29
C PHE A 115 9.04 -11.22 -5.93
N GLY A 116 8.27 -10.76 -4.93
CA GLY A 116 8.78 -10.55 -3.57
C GLY A 116 9.34 -11.83 -2.94
N ILE A 117 8.69 -12.97 -3.14
CA ILE A 117 9.12 -14.24 -2.56
C ILE A 117 10.28 -14.86 -3.35
N LEU A 118 10.19 -14.92 -4.68
CA LEU A 118 11.18 -15.62 -5.52
C LEU A 118 12.46 -14.82 -5.71
N TRP A 119 12.37 -13.49 -5.85
CA TRP A 119 13.52 -12.64 -6.14
C TRP A 119 14.18 -12.10 -4.87
N PHE A 120 13.36 -11.64 -3.91
CA PHE A 120 13.84 -11.04 -2.67
C PHE A 120 13.88 -12.01 -1.49
N ASN A 121 13.53 -13.29 -1.69
CA ASN A 121 13.53 -14.35 -0.67
C ASN A 121 12.80 -13.96 0.62
N ILE A 122 11.72 -13.18 0.50
CA ILE A 122 10.98 -12.70 1.66
C ILE A 122 10.23 -13.88 2.30
N PRO A 123 10.47 -14.18 3.59
CA PRO A 123 9.82 -15.30 4.26
C PRO A 123 8.34 -14.98 4.44
N PHE A 124 7.48 -15.74 3.77
CA PHE A 124 6.03 -15.64 3.94
C PHE A 124 5.60 -16.37 5.22
N ALA A 125 5.65 -15.67 6.35
CA ALA A 125 5.23 -16.19 7.64
C ALA A 125 3.75 -15.87 7.91
N GLY A 126 2.82 -16.62 7.30
CA GLY A 126 1.39 -16.39 7.48
C GLY A 126 0.47 -17.33 6.71
N SER A 127 -0.84 -17.05 6.79
CA SER A 127 -1.88 -17.78 6.04
C SER A 127 -2.16 -17.10 4.70
N TRP A 128 -1.98 -17.85 3.61
CA TRP A 128 -2.32 -17.42 2.25
C TRP A 128 -3.79 -16.98 2.14
N THR A 129 -4.70 -17.72 2.76
CA THR A 129 -6.13 -17.40 2.76
C THR A 129 -6.39 -16.06 3.42
N LEU A 130 -5.75 -15.77 4.55
CA LEU A 130 -5.95 -14.50 5.26
C LEU A 130 -5.46 -13.33 4.42
N LEU A 131 -4.31 -13.49 3.77
CA LEU A 131 -3.75 -12.48 2.85
C LEU A 131 -4.70 -12.20 1.69
N TYR A 132 -5.16 -13.23 0.96
CA TYR A 132 -6.08 -13.03 -0.16
C TYR A 132 -7.43 -12.47 0.29
N SER A 133 -7.92 -12.83 1.48
CA SER A 133 -9.18 -12.30 2.02
C SER A 133 -9.10 -10.82 2.34
N LEU A 134 -8.01 -10.39 2.99
CA LEU A 134 -7.78 -8.97 3.27
C LEU A 134 -7.55 -8.19 1.99
N SER A 135 -6.78 -8.75 1.06
CA SER A 135 -6.53 -8.15 -0.25
C SER A 135 -7.81 -8.03 -1.08
N PHE A 136 -8.75 -8.98 -0.98
CA PHE A 136 -10.07 -8.84 -1.58
C PHE A 136 -10.77 -7.58 -1.09
N ILE A 137 -10.87 -7.39 0.22
CA ILE A 137 -11.51 -6.20 0.81
C ILE A 137 -10.79 -4.92 0.36
N TYR A 138 -9.46 -4.93 0.43
CA TYR A 138 -8.63 -3.80 0.01
C TYR A 138 -8.83 -3.43 -1.47
N LEU A 139 -8.89 -4.43 -2.33
CA LEU A 139 -9.04 -4.26 -3.77
C LEU A 139 -10.41 -3.66 -4.10
N PHE A 140 -11.49 -4.05 -3.39
CA PHE A 140 -12.79 -3.39 -3.52
C PHE A 140 -12.73 -1.90 -3.14
N THR A 141 -11.97 -1.55 -2.11
CA THR A 141 -11.75 -0.14 -1.74
C THR A 141 -10.99 0.61 -2.84
N ALA A 142 -9.91 0.03 -3.39
CA ALA A 142 -9.11 0.63 -4.46
C ALA A 142 -9.93 0.82 -5.75
N LEU A 143 -10.75 -0.16 -6.13
CA LEU A 143 -11.68 -0.06 -7.25
C LEU A 143 -12.70 1.08 -7.02
N GLY A 144 -13.24 1.20 -5.82
CA GLY A 144 -14.14 2.29 -5.44
C GLY A 144 -13.49 3.67 -5.60
N VAL A 145 -12.22 3.81 -5.20
CA VAL A 145 -11.43 5.04 -5.42
C VAL A 145 -11.25 5.32 -6.91
N GLY A 146 -10.88 4.32 -7.71
CA GLY A 146 -10.75 4.46 -9.17
C GLY A 146 -12.06 4.89 -9.85
N MET A 147 -13.19 4.33 -9.41
CA MET A 147 -14.52 4.75 -9.88
C MET A 147 -14.87 6.17 -9.47
N PHE A 148 -14.58 6.56 -8.23
CA PHE A 148 -14.80 7.92 -7.76
C PHE A 148 -14.03 8.93 -8.62
N ILE A 149 -12.74 8.67 -8.87
CA ILE A 149 -11.90 9.51 -9.74
C ILE A 149 -12.51 9.59 -11.15
N SER A 150 -12.96 8.47 -11.70
CA SER A 150 -13.60 8.43 -13.04
C SER A 150 -14.84 9.32 -13.17
N THR A 151 -15.52 9.59 -12.06
CA THR A 151 -16.74 10.42 -12.06
C THR A 151 -16.39 11.89 -12.20
N VAL A 152 -15.25 12.31 -11.66
CA VAL A 152 -14.75 13.70 -11.66
C VAL A 152 -14.00 14.04 -12.96
N THR A 153 -13.40 13.04 -13.61
CA THR A 153 -12.57 13.25 -14.80
C THR A 153 -13.34 13.04 -16.10
N SER A 154 -13.10 13.91 -17.09
CA SER A 154 -13.77 13.84 -18.40
C SER A 154 -12.92 13.22 -19.50
N THR A 155 -11.58 13.22 -19.35
CA THR A 155 -10.66 12.63 -20.34
C THR A 155 -9.71 11.59 -19.75
N GLN A 156 -9.27 10.63 -20.56
CA GLN A 156 -8.33 9.57 -20.12
C GLN A 156 -7.02 10.16 -19.59
N GLN A 157 -6.54 11.24 -20.21
CA GLN A 157 -5.33 11.94 -19.76
C GLN A 157 -5.53 12.62 -18.40
N GLN A 158 -6.71 13.21 -18.16
CA GLN A 158 -7.06 13.76 -16.84
C GLN A 158 -7.18 12.64 -15.80
N ALA A 159 -7.86 11.54 -16.13
CA ALA A 159 -7.99 10.38 -15.24
C ALA A 159 -6.63 9.82 -14.79
N MET A 160 -5.69 9.71 -15.73
CA MET A 160 -4.32 9.29 -15.44
C MET A 160 -3.59 10.30 -14.55
N PHE A 161 -3.75 11.60 -14.81
CA PHE A 161 -3.14 12.64 -13.99
C PHE A 161 -3.69 12.63 -12.56
N TYR A 162 -5.02 12.60 -12.36
CA TYR A 162 -5.63 12.58 -11.03
C TYR A 162 -5.35 11.28 -10.24
N ALA A 163 -5.27 10.13 -10.92
CA ALA A 163 -4.92 8.87 -10.27
C ALA A 163 -3.45 8.84 -9.81
N TRP A 164 -2.56 9.56 -10.51
CA TRP A 164 -1.14 9.62 -10.20
C TRP A 164 -0.76 10.79 -9.29
N SER A 165 -1.47 11.92 -9.37
CA SER A 165 -1.20 13.15 -8.62
C SER A 165 -1.84 13.19 -7.23
N GLY A 166 -2.42 12.08 -6.76
CA GLY A 166 -3.08 11.98 -5.46
C GLY A 166 -2.13 11.85 -4.26
N ASP A 167 -0.94 12.48 -4.35
CA ASP A 167 0.02 12.65 -3.26
C ASP A 167 -0.40 13.79 -2.31
#